data_AF-A0A1J4RPC7-F1
#
_entry.id   AF-A0A1J4RPC7-F1
#
_cell.length_a   1.000
_cell.length_b   1.000
_cell.length_c   1.000
_cell.angle_alpha   90.00
_cell.angle_beta   90.00
_cell.angle_gamma   90.00
#
_symmetry.space_group_name_H-M   'P 1'
#
loop_
_entity.id
_entity.type
_entity.pdbx_description
1 polymer ?
#
loop_
_entity_poly.entity_id
_entity_poly.type
_entity_poly.pdbx_seq_one_letter_code
_entity_poly.pdbx_strand_id
1 'polypeptide(L)'
;MKQFHQKGTLWTRINNIIETPLFVDSQLTSMIQIADVCAYALRRYLENGEEELFDMIFQRADRKDGIVVGVRHFTGPNCACRICSGHRKVA
;
A
#
# COMPACT_ATOMS: atom_id res chain seq x y z
N MET A 1 -16.54 4.26 -12.40
CA MET A 1 -16.93 3.65 -11.11
C MET A 1 -17.78 4.57 -10.23
N LYS A 2 -17.38 5.83 -9.98
CA LYS A 2 -18.16 6.78 -9.13
C LYS A 2 -19.64 6.90 -9.51
N GLN A 3 -19.97 6.94 -10.80
CA GLN A 3 -21.36 7.01 -11.26
C GLN A 3 -22.17 5.76 -10.87
N PHE A 4 -21.58 4.56 -10.89
CA PHE A 4 -22.25 3.32 -10.50
C PHE A 4 -22.42 3.21 -8.98
N HIS A 5 -21.48 3.75 -8.18
CA HIS A 5 -21.69 3.90 -6.73
C HIS A 5 -22.81 4.90 -6.40
N GLN A 6 -22.91 6.00 -7.16
CA GLN A 6 -23.93 7.03 -6.90
C GLN A 6 -25.32 6.64 -7.42
N LYS A 7 -25.40 6.03 -8.60
CA LYS A 7 -26.67 5.78 -9.30
C LYS A 7 -27.08 4.30 -9.35
N GLY A 8 -26.17 3.37 -9.08
CA GLY A 8 -26.40 1.95 -9.32
C GLY A 8 -26.37 1.59 -10.82
N THR A 9 -26.88 0.42 -11.15
CA THR A 9 -27.19 -0.01 -12.52
C THR A 9 -28.67 0.25 -12.82
N LEU A 10 -29.10 -0.01 -14.06
CA LEU A 10 -30.52 0.05 -14.44
C LEU A 10 -31.41 -0.84 -13.55
N TRP A 11 -30.85 -1.88 -12.93
CA TRP A 11 -31.61 -2.91 -12.22
C TRP A 11 -31.47 -2.85 -10.70
N THR A 12 -30.39 -2.27 -10.17
CA THR A 12 -30.15 -2.27 -8.71
C THR A 12 -29.15 -1.21 -8.26
N ARG A 13 -29.20 -0.86 -6.97
CA ARG A 13 -28.14 -0.08 -6.32
C ARG A 13 -26.97 -1.00 -6.00
N ILE A 14 -25.75 -0.55 -6.29
CA ILE A 14 -24.54 -1.32 -5.98
C ILE A 14 -23.85 -0.71 -4.76
N ASN A 15 -23.95 -1.40 -3.62
CA ASN A 15 -23.35 -0.95 -2.36
C ASN A 15 -21.84 -1.25 -2.30
N ASN A 16 -21.43 -2.39 -2.85
CA ASN A 16 -20.04 -2.83 -2.90
C ASN A 16 -19.73 -3.26 -4.33
N ILE A 17 -18.82 -2.55 -5.01
CA ILE A 17 -18.29 -2.97 -6.31
C ILE A 17 -16.88 -3.48 -6.05
N ILE A 18 -16.58 -4.71 -6.47
CA ILE A 18 -15.21 -5.22 -6.46
C ILE A 18 -14.46 -4.44 -7.54
N GLU A 19 -13.64 -3.48 -7.11
CA GLU A 19 -13.06 -2.44 -7.97
C GLU A 19 -11.90 -2.93 -8.86
N THR A 20 -11.45 -4.17 -8.69
CA THR A 20 -10.13 -4.61 -9.19
C THR A 20 -10.22 -5.71 -10.26
N PRO A 21 -10.40 -5.38 -11.55
CA PRO A 21 -9.71 -6.13 -12.58
C PRO A 21 -8.23 -5.73 -12.56
N LEU A 22 -7.34 -6.72 -12.60
CA LEU A 22 -5.91 -6.53 -12.84
C LEU A 22 -5.74 -5.55 -14.03
N PHE A 23 -4.90 -4.52 -13.88
CA PHE A 23 -4.56 -3.50 -14.90
C PHE A 23 -5.60 -2.38 -15.13
N VAL A 24 -5.77 -1.51 -14.13
CA VAL A 24 -6.60 -0.29 -14.24
C VAL A 24 -5.73 0.96 -14.28
N ASP A 25 -6.10 1.91 -15.14
CA ASP A 25 -5.51 3.26 -15.23
C ASP A 25 -5.62 3.99 -13.89
N SER A 26 -4.56 4.71 -13.49
CA SER A 26 -4.52 5.39 -12.18
C SER A 26 -5.56 6.51 -12.00
N GLN A 27 -6.15 6.98 -13.10
CA GLN A 27 -7.25 7.94 -13.09
C GLN A 27 -8.61 7.29 -12.79
N LEU A 28 -8.75 5.96 -12.92
CA LEU A 28 -10.04 5.28 -12.85
C LEU A 28 -10.51 4.91 -11.43
N THR A 29 -9.60 4.75 -10.46
CA THR A 29 -9.95 4.41 -9.05
C THR A 29 -9.14 5.22 -8.04
N SER A 30 -9.67 5.50 -6.85
CA SER A 30 -8.89 6.14 -5.79
C SER A 30 -7.89 5.19 -5.15
N MET A 31 -8.14 3.88 -5.19
CA MET A 31 -7.28 2.88 -4.55
C MET A 31 -5.91 2.77 -5.21
N ILE A 32 -5.85 2.86 -6.54
CA ILE A 32 -4.58 2.83 -7.26
C ILE A 32 -3.74 4.10 -6.98
N GLN A 33 -4.37 5.26 -6.79
CA GLN A 33 -3.66 6.48 -6.38
C GLN A 33 -3.02 6.33 -5.00
N ILE A 34 -3.73 5.67 -4.07
CA ILE A 34 -3.17 5.35 -2.74
C ILE A 34 -1.99 4.38 -2.90
N ALA A 35 -2.11 3.37 -3.77
CA ALA A 35 -1.00 2.46 -4.06
C ALA A 35 0.22 3.19 -4.63
N ASP A 36 0.02 4.14 -5.55
CA ASP A 36 1.08 4.97 -6.13
C ASP A 36 1.78 5.82 -5.06
N VAL A 37 1.03 6.43 -4.15
CA VAL A 37 1.59 7.20 -3.02
C VAL A 37 2.40 6.29 -2.09
N CYS A 38 1.88 5.10 -1.78
CA CYS A 38 2.62 4.12 -0.97
C CYS A 38 3.93 3.70 -1.65
N ALA A 39 3.88 3.39 -2.96
CA ALA A 39 5.06 3.02 -3.73
C ALA A 39 6.08 4.16 -3.80
N TYR A 40 5.62 5.40 -4.03
CA TYR A 40 6.45 6.59 -4.03
C TYR A 40 7.16 6.81 -2.69
N ALA A 41 6.41 6.77 -1.58
CA ALA A 41 6.97 6.95 -0.24
C ALA A 41 8.03 5.89 0.11
N LEU A 42 7.77 4.62 -0.21
CA LEU A 42 8.75 3.54 -0.01
C LEU A 42 10.01 3.74 -0.86
N ARG A 43 9.84 4.18 -2.11
CA ARG A 43 10.96 4.44 -3.03
C ARG A 43 11.84 5.59 -2.53
N ARG A 44 11.23 6.71 -2.11
CA ARG A 44 11.96 7.87 -1.58
C ARG A 44 12.76 7.52 -0.32
N TYR A 45 12.19 6.70 0.56
CA TYR A 45 12.93 6.19 1.73
C TYR A 45 14.15 5.36 1.33
N LEU A 46 13.96 4.37 0.45
CA LEU A 46 15.02 3.44 0.08
C LEU A 46 16.15 4.10 -0.73
N GLU A 47 15.83 5.06 -1.60
CA GLU A 47 16.81 5.70 -2.48
C GLU A 47 17.41 6.97 -1.90
N ASN A 48 16.61 7.78 -1.19
CA ASN A 48 17.01 9.13 -0.75
C ASN A 48 17.05 9.28 0.76
N GLY A 49 16.66 8.25 1.53
CA GLY A 49 16.62 8.32 3.00
C GLY A 49 15.50 9.21 3.56
N GLU A 50 14.48 9.53 2.76
CA GLU A 50 13.37 10.36 3.20
C GLU A 50 12.42 9.60 4.11
N GLU A 51 12.22 10.09 5.33
CA GLU A 51 11.45 9.38 6.35
C GLU A 51 10.03 9.90 6.54
N GLU A 52 9.73 11.16 6.20
CA GLU A 52 8.44 11.80 6.52
C GLU A 52 7.24 11.03 5.96
N LEU A 53 7.21 10.80 4.65
CA LEU A 53 6.15 10.03 4.00
C LEU A 53 6.19 8.56 4.42
N PHE A 54 7.40 8.02 4.58
CA PHE A 54 7.61 6.63 4.97
C PHE A 54 7.03 6.33 6.35
N ASP A 55 7.23 7.20 7.33
CA ASP A 55 6.70 7.06 8.69
C ASP A 55 5.17 6.99 8.68
N MET A 56 4.54 7.84 7.88
CA MET A 56 3.10 7.90 7.76
C MET A 56 2.49 6.61 7.20
N ILE A 57 3.16 5.96 6.24
CA ILE A 57 2.68 4.72 5.64
C ILE A 57 3.12 3.47 6.42
N PHE A 58 4.34 3.46 6.99
CA PHE A 58 4.93 2.29 7.62
C PHE A 58 4.26 1.95 8.95
N GLN A 59 3.72 2.95 9.66
CA GLN A 59 2.86 2.71 10.83
C GLN A 59 1.57 1.94 10.50
N ARG A 60 1.09 2.00 9.24
CA ARG A 60 -0.12 1.31 8.75
C ARG A 60 0.19 -0.02 8.07
N ALA A 61 1.47 -0.36 7.88
CA ALA A 61 1.86 -1.62 7.29
C ALA A 61 1.34 -2.79 8.13
N ASP A 62 0.88 -3.84 7.46
CA ASP A 62 0.33 -5.02 8.13
C ASP A 62 1.34 -5.67 9.08
N ARG A 63 0.85 -6.11 10.24
CA ARG A 63 1.66 -6.66 11.34
C ARG A 63 1.09 -7.99 11.80
N LYS A 64 1.97 -8.96 11.96
CA LYS A 64 1.62 -10.29 12.47
C LYS A 64 2.69 -10.73 13.46
N ASP A 65 2.29 -11.25 14.62
CA ASP A 65 3.20 -11.75 15.66
C ASP A 65 4.32 -10.76 16.04
N GLY A 66 3.99 -9.46 16.09
CA GLY A 66 4.94 -8.40 16.44
C GLY A 66 5.89 -7.96 15.33
N ILE A 67 5.87 -8.61 14.15
CA ILE A 67 6.70 -8.24 12.99
C ILE A 67 5.87 -7.57 11.89
N VAL A 68 6.50 -6.70 11.11
CA VAL A 68 5.90 -6.05 9.94
C VAL A 68 5.97 -6.98 8.74
N VAL A 69 4.81 -7.34 8.17
CA VAL A 69 4.68 -8.26 7.03
C VAL A 69 4.14 -7.58 5.76
N GLY A 70 3.48 -6.41 5.91
CA GLY A 70 2.86 -5.69 4.80
C GLY A 70 3.83 -4.99 3.84
N VAL A 71 5.12 -4.89 4.18
CA VAL A 71 6.16 -4.27 3.34
C VAL A 71 7.43 -5.10 3.41
N ARG A 72 8.06 -5.36 2.25
CA ARG A 72 9.31 -6.12 2.14
C ARG A 72 10.33 -5.39 1.29
N HIS A 73 11.58 -5.40 1.74
CA HIS A 73 12.71 -4.93 0.96
C HIS A 73 13.44 -6.14 0.39
N PHE A 74 13.50 -6.23 -0.93
CA PHE A 74 14.22 -7.29 -1.63
C PHE A 74 15.71 -6.95 -1.66
N THR A 75 16.46 -7.51 -0.71
CA THR A 75 17.86 -7.16 -0.46
C THR A 75 18.61 -8.31 0.22
N GLY A 76 19.92 -8.16 0.40
CA GLY A 76 20.75 -9.11 1.12
C GLY A 76 20.38 -9.23 2.61
N PRO A 77 20.80 -10.30 3.29
CA PRO A 77 20.38 -10.60 4.67
C PRO A 77 20.80 -9.52 5.69
N ASN A 78 21.84 -8.75 5.37
CA ASN A 78 22.48 -7.80 6.28
C ASN A 78 21.91 -6.38 6.20
N CYS A 79 20.85 -6.13 5.42
CA CYS A 79 20.25 -4.80 5.36
C CYS A 79 19.68 -4.39 6.73
N ALA A 80 20.02 -3.19 7.19
CA ALA A 80 19.59 -2.65 8.49
C ALA A 80 18.44 -1.62 8.38
N CYS A 81 17.86 -1.43 7.19
CA CYS A 81 16.76 -0.47 7.01
C CYS A 81 15.55 -0.84 7.87
N ARG A 82 14.68 0.12 8.15
CA ARG A 82 13.55 -0.03 9.08
C ARG A 82 12.56 -1.10 8.63
N ILE A 83 12.43 -1.33 7.32
CA ILE A 83 11.63 -2.41 6.74
C ILE A 83 12.22 -3.78 7.12
N CYS A 84 13.53 -3.99 6.88
CA CYS A 84 14.20 -5.24 7.19
C CYS A 84 14.25 -5.51 8.69
N SER A 85 14.57 -4.48 9.48
CA SER A 85 14.60 -4.55 10.93
C SER A 85 13.22 -4.87 11.52
N GLY A 86 12.16 -4.25 11.00
CA GLY A 86 10.78 -4.51 11.44
C GLY A 86 10.23 -5.89 11.09
N HIS A 87 10.82 -6.60 10.12
CA HIS A 87 10.44 -7.97 9.76
C HIS A 87 11.18 -9.03 10.61
N ARG A 88 12.29 -8.68 11.27
CA ARG A 88 13.02 -9.62 12.12
C ARG A 88 12.25 -9.81 13.41
N LYS A 89 12.03 -11.07 13.81
CA LYS A 89 11.54 -11.36 15.16
C LYS A 89 12.59 -10.88 16.16
N VAL A 90 12.17 -10.05 17.11
CA VAL A 90 12.96 -9.79 18.30
C VAL A 90 12.95 -11.10 19.10
N ALA A 91 14.14 -11.63 19.37
CA ALA A 91 14.32 -12.85 20.15
C ALA A 91 13.89 -12.66 21.61
#